data_AF-K0DWJ8-F1
#
_entry.id   AF-K0DWJ8-F1
#
_cell.length_a   1.000
_cell.length_b   1.000
_cell.length_c   1.000
_cell.angle_alpha   90.00
_cell.angle_beta   90.00
_cell.angle_gamma   90.00
#
_symmetry.space_group_name_H-M   'P 1'
#
loop_
_entity.id
_entity.type
_entity.pdbx_description
1 polymer ?
#
loop_
_entity_poly.entity_id
_entity_poly.type
_entity_poly.pdbx_seq_one_letter_code
_entity_poly.pdbx_strand_id
1 'polypeptide(L)'
;MPELGTFGSMRGVSGNWHSYRNQVFTGETYLQTEPPVDPSSLTRWRKRLGEAGVEELLAETIEAAKRAGVIKASSAKRVIVDTTVMQKAIAHPTDSRLLERCREHLVKAAARHGLKLRQNYNREAPHLARQIGRYAHAKQYKRMRKALRTLRSRVGRVMRDVERQLESVGDTGRSALQELIGRTRRILSQKQKDRNKLYALHAPEVECLAKGKARTPYEFGVKVSITTTHKEGLVIGARSPSVT
;
A
#
# COMPACT_ATOMS: atom_id res chain seq x y z
N MET A 1 -35.27 -4.28 22.70
CA MET A 1 -34.03 -5.08 22.54
C MET A 1 -34.25 -6.08 21.42
N PRO A 2 -33.42 -6.08 20.38
CA PRO A 2 -33.16 -7.31 19.65
C PRO A 2 -31.65 -7.61 19.57
N GLU A 3 -31.40 -8.89 19.32
CA GLU A 3 -30.25 -9.69 19.72
C GLU A 3 -28.95 -9.43 18.94
N LEU A 4 -27.83 -9.57 19.64
CA LEU A 4 -26.48 -9.55 19.09
C LEU A 4 -26.19 -10.85 18.32
N GLY A 5 -26.30 -10.78 16.99
CA GLY A 5 -25.81 -11.81 16.08
C GLY A 5 -24.29 -11.93 16.10
N THR A 6 -23.81 -13.16 16.21
CA THR A 6 -22.43 -13.60 16.41
C THR A 6 -21.45 -13.11 15.33
N PHE A 7 -20.30 -12.59 15.76
CA PHE A 7 -19.19 -12.15 14.93
C PHE A 7 -18.53 -13.33 14.18
N GLY A 8 -18.89 -13.52 12.91
CA GLY A 8 -18.23 -14.45 11.99
C GLY A 8 -16.94 -13.87 11.42
N SER A 9 -15.81 -14.55 11.65
CA SER A 9 -14.46 -14.20 11.20
C SER A 9 -14.37 -13.87 9.69
N MET A 10 -14.00 -12.64 9.34
CA MET A 10 -13.66 -12.27 7.96
C MET A 10 -12.21 -12.60 7.61
N ARG A 11 -12.00 -13.77 6.98
CA ARG A 11 -10.83 -14.01 6.14
C ARG A 11 -11.18 -13.71 4.69
N GLY A 12 -10.52 -12.69 4.14
CA GLY A 12 -10.19 -12.55 2.72
C GLY A 12 -11.34 -12.36 1.73
N VAL A 13 -11.58 -11.12 1.32
CA VAL A 13 -12.15 -10.83 -0.01
C VAL A 13 -11.40 -9.63 -0.60
N SER A 14 -10.34 -9.92 -1.37
CA SER A 14 -9.75 -8.96 -2.30
C SER A 14 -10.36 -9.21 -3.68
N GLY A 15 -11.34 -8.40 -4.08
CA GLY A 15 -11.91 -8.45 -5.43
C GLY A 15 -13.32 -7.88 -5.48
N ASN A 16 -13.49 -6.80 -6.24
CA ASN A 16 -14.74 -6.10 -6.56
C ASN A 16 -15.68 -5.83 -5.38
N TRP A 17 -15.65 -4.58 -4.91
CA TRP A 17 -16.68 -3.97 -4.10
C TRP A 17 -18.00 -3.95 -4.88
N HIS A 18 -18.78 -5.03 -4.81
CA HIS A 18 -20.13 -5.06 -5.32
C HIS A 18 -21.00 -4.25 -4.36
N SER A 19 -21.68 -3.23 -4.89
CA SER A 19 -22.48 -2.24 -4.15
C SER A 19 -23.49 -2.83 -3.17
N TYR A 20 -23.99 -4.03 -3.46
CA TYR A 20 -24.98 -4.75 -2.65
C TYR A 20 -24.57 -4.99 -1.18
N ARG A 21 -23.27 -5.01 -0.85
CA ARG A 21 -22.80 -5.30 0.53
C ARG A 21 -22.73 -4.10 1.46
N ASN A 22 -22.82 -2.87 0.95
CA ASN A 22 -22.64 -1.65 1.77
C ASN A 22 -23.93 -1.20 2.47
N GLN A 23 -25.10 -1.74 2.08
CA GLN A 23 -26.40 -1.33 2.61
C GLN A 23 -26.52 -1.59 4.12
N VAL A 24 -25.97 -2.71 4.62
CA VAL A 24 -26.07 -3.09 6.05
C VAL A 24 -25.29 -2.13 6.96
N PHE A 25 -24.23 -1.49 6.47
CA PHE A 25 -23.36 -0.62 7.26
C PHE A 25 -23.70 0.87 7.17
N THR A 26 -24.47 1.28 6.17
CA THR A 26 -24.72 2.70 5.87
C THR A 26 -26.06 3.21 6.42
N GLY A 27 -26.90 2.32 6.97
CA GLY A 27 -28.22 2.70 7.49
C GLY A 27 -29.24 3.01 6.39
N GLU A 28 -28.93 2.67 5.14
CA GLU A 28 -29.78 2.92 3.98
C GLU A 28 -31.03 2.03 4.01
N THR A 29 -32.21 2.66 3.91
CA THR A 29 -33.52 2.00 3.95
C THR A 29 -33.87 1.28 2.64
N TYR A 30 -33.25 1.68 1.53
CA TYR A 30 -33.49 1.13 0.20
C TYR A 30 -32.20 0.61 -0.43
N LEU A 31 -32.33 -0.38 -1.33
CA LEU A 31 -31.19 -0.96 -2.04
C LEU A 31 -30.56 0.08 -2.97
N GLN A 32 -29.30 0.41 -2.70
CA GLN A 32 -28.48 1.28 -3.54
C GLN A 32 -27.49 0.43 -4.36
N THR A 33 -27.51 0.60 -5.68
CA THR A 33 -26.58 -0.07 -6.61
C THR A 33 -25.31 0.73 -6.84
N GLU A 34 -25.28 1.99 -6.40
CA GLU A 34 -24.12 2.87 -6.47
C GLU A 34 -23.39 2.95 -5.12
N PRO A 35 -22.06 3.13 -5.12
CA PRO A 35 -21.32 3.34 -3.87
C PRO A 35 -21.71 4.69 -3.25
N PRO A 36 -21.91 4.75 -1.91
CA PRO A 36 -22.37 5.95 -1.21
C PRO A 36 -21.34 7.10 -1.24
N VAL A 37 -20.07 6.77 -1.48
CA VAL A 37 -19.00 7.76 -1.64
C VAL A 37 -17.97 7.24 -2.65
N ASP A 38 -17.39 8.13 -3.44
CA ASP A 38 -16.26 7.77 -4.30
C ASP A 38 -15.10 7.28 -3.41
N PRO A 39 -14.51 6.09 -3.67
CA PRO A 39 -13.48 5.51 -2.82
C PRO A 39 -12.22 6.38 -2.63
N SER A 40 -12.00 7.34 -3.53
CA SER A 40 -10.87 8.27 -3.46
C SER A 40 -11.18 9.57 -2.73
N SER A 41 -12.43 9.81 -2.30
CA SER A 41 -12.86 11.05 -1.65
C SER A 41 -12.04 11.39 -0.41
N LEU A 42 -11.87 10.45 0.52
CA LEU A 42 -11.06 10.65 1.71
C LEU A 42 -9.58 10.90 1.38
N THR A 43 -9.07 10.24 0.34
CA THR A 43 -7.68 10.45 -0.12
C THR A 43 -7.49 11.85 -0.68
N ARG A 44 -8.44 12.34 -1.49
CA ARG A 44 -8.41 13.70 -2.05
C ARG A 44 -8.58 14.75 -0.95
N TRP A 45 -9.54 14.56 -0.04
CA TRP A 45 -9.77 15.45 1.10
C TRP A 45 -8.53 15.59 1.98
N ARG A 46 -7.92 14.46 2.38
CA ARG A 46 -6.66 14.47 3.16
C ARG A 46 -5.53 15.20 2.44
N LYS A 47 -5.37 14.99 1.12
CA LYS A 47 -4.35 15.68 0.33
C LYS A 47 -4.57 17.19 0.25
N ARG A 48 -5.82 17.65 0.25
CA ARG A 48 -6.15 19.08 0.25
C ARG A 48 -5.86 19.75 1.59
N LEU A 49 -6.12 19.06 2.70
CA LEU A 49 -5.76 19.56 4.04
C LEU A 49 -4.24 19.65 4.25
N GLY A 50 -3.50 18.71 3.66
CA GLY A 50 -2.06 18.60 3.91
C GLY A 50 -1.77 18.18 5.35
N GLU A 51 -0.51 18.30 5.77
CA GLU A 51 -0.10 17.98 7.14
C GLU A 51 -0.66 18.99 8.14
N ALA A 52 -0.48 20.29 7.87
CA ALA A 52 -0.95 21.38 8.73
C ALA A 52 -2.46 21.31 8.99
N GLY A 53 -3.29 21.09 7.96
CA GLY A 53 -4.74 21.00 8.14
C GLY A 53 -5.18 19.76 8.91
N VAL A 54 -4.42 18.65 8.85
CA VAL A 54 -4.70 17.46 9.67
C VAL A 54 -4.27 17.69 11.12
N GLU A 55 -3.17 18.41 11.36
CA GLU A 55 -2.75 18.81 12.71
C GLU A 55 -3.76 19.76 13.36
N GLU A 56 -4.30 20.73 12.60
CA GLU A 56 -5.36 21.63 13.06
C GLU A 56 -6.64 20.86 13.41
N LEU A 57 -7.05 19.91 12.57
CA LEU A 57 -8.22 19.07 12.84
C LEU A 57 -8.01 18.20 14.10
N LEU A 58 -6.80 17.70 14.33
CA LEU A 58 -6.47 16.99 15.57
C LEU A 58 -6.53 17.92 16.78
N ALA A 59 -6.01 19.14 16.67
CA ALA A 59 -6.06 20.14 17.74
C ALA A 59 -7.51 20.47 18.12
N GLU A 60 -8.38 20.74 17.14
CA GLU A 60 -9.79 21.01 17.40
C GLU A 60 -10.51 19.79 17.98
N THR A 61 -10.16 18.57 17.56
CA THR A 61 -10.71 17.34 18.15
C THR A 61 -10.34 17.22 19.64
N ILE A 62 -9.11 17.58 20.01
CA ILE A 62 -8.66 17.60 21.40
C ILE A 62 -9.42 18.67 22.20
N GLU A 63 -9.59 19.88 21.66
CA GLU A 63 -10.36 20.94 22.31
C GLU A 63 -11.85 20.60 22.45
N ALA A 64 -12.46 20.00 21.43
CA ALA A 64 -13.83 19.49 21.51
C ALA A 64 -13.95 18.41 22.60
N ALA A 65 -12.99 17.50 22.72
CA ALA A 65 -12.97 16.49 23.77
C ALA A 65 -12.85 17.10 25.18
N LYS A 66 -12.09 18.20 25.34
CA LYS A 66 -12.05 18.97 26.61
C LYS A 66 -13.40 19.62 26.91
N ARG A 67 -14.02 20.28 25.93
CA ARG A 67 -15.34 20.92 26.08
C ARG A 67 -16.44 19.92 26.44
N ALA A 68 -16.40 18.72 25.86
CA ALA A 68 -17.31 17.63 26.17
C ALA A 68 -17.00 16.90 27.50
N GLY A 69 -15.94 17.29 28.22
CA GLY A 69 -15.55 16.66 29.48
C GLY A 69 -14.96 15.24 29.34
N VAL A 70 -14.65 14.81 28.11
CA VAL A 70 -14.06 13.48 27.82
C VAL A 70 -12.64 13.41 28.37
N ILE A 71 -11.88 14.50 28.31
CA ILE A 71 -10.54 14.61 28.90
C ILE A 71 -10.39 15.89 29.73
N LYS A 72 -9.55 15.84 30.76
CA LYS A 72 -9.13 17.04 31.52
C LYS A 72 -7.80 17.56 31.00
N ALA A 73 -7.50 18.83 31.24
CA ALA A 73 -6.17 19.37 30.92
C ALA A 73 -5.03 18.58 31.61
N SER A 74 -5.28 18.01 32.79
CA SER A 74 -4.33 17.15 33.51
C SER A 74 -4.13 15.78 32.85
N SER A 75 -5.09 15.29 32.05
CA SER A 75 -5.00 14.00 31.35
C SER A 75 -3.90 13.99 30.27
N ALA A 76 -3.55 15.16 29.72
CA ALA A 76 -2.46 15.32 28.77
C ALA A 76 -1.06 15.26 29.42
N LYS A 77 -0.95 15.31 30.76
CA LYS A 77 0.34 15.28 31.46
C LYS A 77 0.98 13.89 31.50
N ARG A 78 0.19 12.82 31.38
CA ARG A 78 0.67 11.44 31.36
C ARG A 78 0.10 10.73 30.15
N VAL A 79 0.99 10.29 29.27
CA VAL A 79 0.65 9.74 27.96
C VAL A 79 1.32 8.39 27.80
N ILE A 80 0.69 7.52 27.02
CA ILE A 80 1.24 6.25 26.58
C ILE A 80 1.65 6.42 25.13
N VAL A 81 2.87 6.00 24.78
CA VAL A 81 3.38 6.06 23.41
C VAL A 81 3.66 4.64 22.95
N ASP A 82 2.83 4.16 22.04
CA ASP A 82 2.97 2.84 21.45
C ASP A 82 3.42 2.96 19.99
N THR A 83 4.37 2.11 19.60
CA THR A 83 4.74 1.98 18.19
C THR A 83 4.03 0.78 17.57
N THR A 84 3.34 1.01 16.46
CA THR A 84 2.67 -0.02 15.67
C THR A 84 3.14 0.03 14.21
N VAL A 85 2.71 -0.95 13.42
CA VAL A 85 2.95 -1.00 11.99
C VAL A 85 1.64 -0.72 11.29
N MET A 86 1.56 0.41 10.59
CA MET A 86 0.42 0.66 9.71
C MET A 86 0.64 -0.14 8.43
N GLN A 87 -0.12 -1.24 8.29
CA GLN A 87 0.01 -2.14 7.16
C GLN A 87 -0.27 -1.40 5.85
N LYS A 88 0.60 -1.64 4.86
CA LYS A 88 0.36 -1.19 3.48
C LYS A 88 -0.03 -2.36 2.61
N ALA A 89 -0.71 -2.06 1.52
CA ALA A 89 -1.09 -3.04 0.51
C ALA A 89 0.15 -3.53 -0.26
N ILE A 90 0.93 -4.42 0.36
CA ILE A 90 2.11 -5.03 -0.26
C ILE A 90 1.73 -6.30 -1.01
N ALA A 91 2.36 -6.48 -2.17
CA ALA A 91 2.33 -7.71 -2.94
C ALA A 91 3.37 -8.77 -2.48
N HIS A 92 3.51 -9.05 -1.17
CA HIS A 92 4.42 -10.07 -0.65
C HIS A 92 3.63 -11.39 -0.43
N PRO A 93 4.00 -12.52 -1.10
CA PRO A 93 5.03 -13.44 -0.60
C PRO A 93 5.91 -14.08 -1.69
N THR A 94 5.92 -13.54 -2.92
CA THR A 94 6.89 -13.92 -3.95
C THR A 94 7.16 -12.72 -4.85
N ASP A 95 8.44 -12.40 -5.10
CA ASP A 95 8.90 -11.21 -5.84
C ASP A 95 8.28 -11.09 -7.26
N SER A 96 7.63 -12.14 -7.79
CA SER A 96 6.99 -12.14 -9.10
C SER A 96 5.85 -11.14 -9.26
N ARG A 97 4.98 -10.97 -8.25
CA ARG A 97 3.86 -10.00 -8.34
C ARG A 97 4.40 -8.57 -8.33
N LEU A 98 5.43 -8.30 -7.52
CA LEU A 98 6.11 -7.00 -7.51
C LEU A 98 6.78 -6.69 -8.85
N LEU A 99 7.45 -7.68 -9.46
CA LEU A 99 8.03 -7.54 -10.81
C LEU A 99 6.97 -7.21 -11.86
N GLU A 100 5.84 -7.92 -11.86
CA GLU A 100 4.76 -7.64 -12.79
C GLU A 100 4.17 -6.23 -12.60
N ARG A 101 4.03 -5.77 -11.35
CA ARG A 101 3.63 -4.38 -11.08
C ARG A 101 4.63 -3.37 -11.63
N CYS A 102 5.94 -3.63 -11.56
CA CYS A 102 6.93 -2.76 -12.18
C CYS A 102 6.72 -2.64 -13.70
N ARG A 103 6.54 -3.77 -14.38
CA ARG A 103 6.25 -3.79 -15.82
C ARG A 103 4.97 -3.03 -16.15
N GLU A 104 3.89 -3.29 -15.43
CA GLU A 104 2.60 -2.62 -15.62
C GLU A 104 2.73 -1.09 -15.51
N HIS A 105 3.41 -0.61 -14.47
CA HIS A 105 3.64 0.82 -14.26
C HIS A 105 4.54 1.43 -15.34
N LEU A 106 5.59 0.72 -15.78
CA LEU A 106 6.44 1.18 -16.88
C LEU A 106 5.67 1.30 -18.20
N VAL A 107 4.83 0.31 -18.53
CA VAL A 107 4.00 0.35 -19.75
C VAL A 107 2.97 1.49 -19.68
N LYS A 108 2.33 1.69 -18.52
CA LYS A 108 1.41 2.82 -18.30
C LYS A 108 2.12 4.18 -18.38
N ALA A 109 3.35 4.27 -17.89
CA ALA A 109 4.15 5.50 -18.00
C ALA A 109 4.57 5.76 -19.45
N ALA A 110 5.03 4.73 -20.17
CA ALA A 110 5.36 4.84 -21.59
C ALA A 110 4.17 5.32 -22.41
N ALA A 111 2.99 4.75 -22.21
CA ALA A 111 1.76 5.17 -22.89
C ALA A 111 1.39 6.63 -22.62
N ARG A 112 1.51 7.08 -21.36
CA ARG A 112 1.25 8.49 -20.98
C ARG A 112 2.18 9.48 -21.66
N HIS A 113 3.41 9.07 -21.95
CA HIS A 113 4.42 9.90 -22.61
C HIS A 113 4.54 9.61 -24.12
N GLY A 114 3.61 8.86 -24.71
CA GLY A 114 3.62 8.55 -26.15
C GLY A 114 4.80 7.68 -26.60
N LEU A 115 5.51 7.01 -25.68
CA LEU A 115 6.69 6.20 -25.99
C LEU A 115 6.29 4.88 -26.65
N LYS A 116 6.92 4.55 -27.78
CA LYS A 116 6.70 3.30 -28.49
C LYS A 116 7.62 2.22 -27.95
N LEU A 117 7.05 1.25 -27.23
CA LEU A 117 7.79 0.09 -26.71
C LEU A 117 7.93 -1.00 -27.77
N ARG A 118 9.13 -1.57 -27.92
CA ARG A 118 9.38 -2.73 -28.80
C ARG A 118 8.51 -3.92 -28.42
N GLN A 119 8.41 -4.19 -27.12
CA GLN A 119 7.56 -5.24 -26.54
C GLN A 119 7.07 -4.80 -25.16
N ASN A 120 5.79 -4.99 -24.86
CA ASN A 120 5.19 -4.63 -23.56
C ASN A 120 4.92 -5.84 -22.64
N TYR A 121 4.89 -7.07 -23.19
CA TYR A 121 4.57 -8.32 -22.49
C TYR A 121 3.24 -8.33 -21.70
N ASN A 122 2.25 -7.51 -22.07
CA ASN A 122 0.96 -7.39 -21.37
C ASN A 122 0.20 -8.73 -21.24
N ARG A 123 0.36 -9.64 -22.21
CA ARG A 123 -0.31 -10.96 -22.18
C ARG A 123 0.48 -11.98 -21.36
N GLU A 124 1.79 -12.05 -21.58
CA GLU A 124 2.60 -13.16 -21.08
C GLU A 124 3.08 -12.95 -19.64
N ALA A 125 3.37 -11.72 -19.23
CA ALA A 125 3.96 -11.43 -17.93
C ALA A 125 2.98 -11.63 -16.75
N PRO A 126 1.69 -11.24 -16.83
CA PRO A 126 0.68 -11.60 -15.83
C PRO A 126 0.46 -13.12 -15.71
N HIS A 127 0.54 -13.85 -16.82
CA HIS A 127 0.43 -15.31 -16.81
C HIS A 127 1.61 -15.94 -16.07
N LEU A 128 2.85 -15.52 -16.40
CA LEU A 128 4.04 -15.98 -15.69
C LEU A 128 3.99 -15.66 -14.19
N ALA A 129 3.56 -14.46 -13.80
CA ALA A 129 3.47 -14.07 -12.40
C ALA A 129 2.55 -15.00 -11.60
N ARG A 130 1.38 -15.35 -12.16
CA ARG A 130 0.45 -16.33 -11.58
C ARG A 130 1.04 -17.74 -11.53
N GLN A 131 1.68 -18.18 -12.61
CA GLN A 131 2.29 -19.50 -12.73
C GLN A 131 3.43 -19.71 -11.72
N ILE A 132 4.22 -18.67 -11.44
CA ILE A 132 5.27 -18.69 -10.40
C ILE A 132 4.66 -19.02 -9.03
N GLY A 133 3.53 -18.39 -8.67
CA GLY A 133 2.82 -18.69 -7.43
C GLY A 133 2.31 -20.13 -7.36
N ARG A 134 1.79 -20.66 -8.48
CA ARG A 134 1.36 -22.07 -8.57
C ARG A 134 2.53 -23.04 -8.39
N TYR A 135 3.68 -22.75 -9.00
CA TYR A 135 4.88 -23.57 -8.82
C TYR A 135 5.42 -23.52 -7.39
N ALA A 136 5.34 -22.36 -6.73
CA ALA A 136 5.71 -22.23 -5.32
C ALA A 136 4.79 -23.08 -4.43
N HIS A 137 3.47 -23.00 -4.64
CA HIS A 137 2.49 -23.80 -3.89
C HIS A 137 2.70 -25.31 -4.09
N ALA A 138 2.97 -25.74 -5.33
CA ALA A 138 3.26 -27.13 -5.66
C ALA A 138 4.71 -27.57 -5.32
N LYS A 139 5.51 -26.73 -4.65
CA LYS A 139 6.93 -26.97 -4.31
C LYS A 139 7.83 -27.28 -5.53
N GLN A 140 7.42 -26.89 -6.74
CA GLN A 140 8.17 -27.09 -7.99
C GLN A 140 9.23 -26.01 -8.21
N TYR A 141 10.21 -25.89 -7.30
CA TYR A 141 11.12 -24.75 -7.25
C TYR A 141 12.03 -24.60 -8.48
N LYS A 142 12.40 -25.69 -9.17
CA LYS A 142 13.17 -25.63 -10.42
C LYS A 142 12.38 -24.89 -11.52
N ARG A 143 11.10 -25.24 -11.71
CA ARG A 143 10.20 -24.58 -12.67
C ARG A 143 9.90 -23.15 -12.26
N MET A 144 9.65 -22.93 -10.97
CA MET A 144 9.46 -21.60 -10.39
C MET A 144 10.63 -20.66 -10.71
N ARG A 145 11.87 -21.10 -10.46
CA ARG A 145 13.08 -20.30 -10.73
C ARG A 145 13.27 -19.98 -12.21
N LYS A 146 12.93 -20.92 -13.10
CA LYS A 146 12.97 -20.69 -14.56
C LYS A 146 11.96 -19.61 -14.98
N ALA A 147 10.70 -19.73 -14.53
CA ALA A 147 9.66 -18.76 -14.83
C ALA A 147 9.98 -17.36 -14.25
N LEU A 148 10.53 -17.32 -13.02
CA LEU A 148 10.96 -16.06 -12.39
C LEU A 148 12.11 -15.40 -13.16
N ARG A 149 13.08 -16.18 -13.66
CA ARG A 149 14.17 -15.66 -14.51
C ARG A 149 13.62 -15.04 -15.80
N THR A 150 12.68 -15.71 -16.46
CA THR A 150 12.01 -15.19 -17.66
C THR A 150 11.27 -13.88 -17.36
N LEU A 151 10.52 -13.83 -16.25
CA LEU A 151 9.80 -12.62 -15.86
C LEU A 151 10.77 -11.46 -15.62
N ARG A 152 11.85 -11.67 -14.86
CA ARG A 152 12.89 -10.64 -14.61
C ARG A 152 13.50 -10.12 -15.91
N SER A 153 13.83 -11.02 -16.84
CA SER A 153 14.35 -10.63 -18.15
C SER A 153 13.35 -9.77 -18.94
N ARG A 154 12.06 -10.11 -18.92
CA ARG A 154 11.00 -9.33 -19.60
C ARG A 154 10.85 -7.93 -18.98
N VAL A 155 10.75 -7.84 -17.66
CA VAL A 155 10.69 -6.54 -16.96
C VAL A 155 11.93 -5.70 -17.24
N GLY A 156 13.12 -6.29 -17.18
CA GLY A 156 14.37 -5.59 -17.49
C GLY A 156 14.52 -5.17 -18.96
N ARG A 157 13.85 -5.84 -19.90
CA ARG A 157 13.77 -5.40 -21.31
C ARG A 157 12.89 -4.15 -21.42
N VAL A 158 11.69 -4.17 -20.83
CA VAL A 158 10.78 -3.01 -20.83
C VAL A 158 11.44 -1.80 -20.17
N MET A 159 12.05 -1.99 -18.99
CA MET A 159 12.75 -0.91 -18.27
C MET A 159 13.84 -0.25 -19.13
N ARG A 160 14.71 -1.04 -19.77
CA ARG A 160 15.77 -0.51 -20.65
C ARG A 160 15.22 0.16 -21.90
N ASP A 161 14.05 -0.26 -22.39
CA ASP A 161 13.43 0.35 -23.56
C ASP A 161 12.84 1.72 -23.25
N VAL A 162 12.21 1.85 -22.09
CA VAL A 162 11.76 3.14 -21.54
C VAL A 162 12.97 4.05 -21.25
N GLU A 163 14.02 3.51 -20.63
CA GLU A 163 15.24 4.25 -20.29
C GLU A 163 15.94 4.83 -21.53
N ARG A 164 16.00 4.09 -22.65
CA ARG A 164 16.57 4.60 -23.91
C ARG A 164 15.76 5.72 -24.55
N GLN A 165 14.48 5.85 -24.21
CA GLN A 165 13.58 6.88 -24.74
C GLN A 165 13.36 8.02 -23.73
N LEU A 166 14.21 8.11 -22.70
CA LEU A 166 14.03 9.08 -21.64
C LEU A 166 14.24 10.52 -22.13
N GLU A 167 15.17 10.73 -23.06
CA GLU A 167 15.48 12.04 -23.64
C GLU A 167 14.32 12.59 -24.49
N SER A 168 13.49 11.72 -25.08
CA SER A 168 12.32 12.14 -25.85
C SER A 168 11.12 12.56 -25.01
N VAL A 169 11.21 12.48 -23.67
CA VAL A 169 10.16 12.92 -22.75
C VAL A 169 10.48 14.34 -22.28
N GLY A 170 9.47 15.24 -22.31
CA GLY A 170 9.60 16.60 -21.78
C GLY A 170 9.90 16.63 -20.27
N ASP A 171 10.53 17.71 -19.81
CA ASP A 171 11.12 17.80 -18.46
C ASP A 171 10.13 17.54 -17.33
N THR A 172 8.88 17.97 -17.46
CA THR A 172 7.84 17.82 -16.44
C THR A 172 7.54 16.36 -16.08
N GLY A 173 7.69 15.44 -17.04
CA GLY A 173 7.44 14.00 -16.85
C GLY A 173 8.70 13.18 -16.60
N ARG A 174 9.87 13.75 -16.93
CA ARG A 174 11.15 13.03 -16.96
C ARG A 174 11.60 12.58 -15.58
N SER A 175 11.48 13.43 -14.56
CA SER A 175 11.89 13.12 -13.18
C SER A 175 11.09 11.94 -12.60
N ALA A 176 9.76 11.96 -12.74
CA ALA A 176 8.91 10.85 -12.27
C ALA A 176 9.20 9.52 -13.01
N LEU A 177 9.55 9.60 -14.31
CA LEU A 177 9.92 8.43 -15.09
C LEU A 177 11.30 7.87 -14.67
N GLN A 178 12.28 8.75 -14.43
CA GLN A 178 13.58 8.37 -13.88
C GLN A 178 13.43 7.69 -12.52
N GLU A 179 12.59 8.23 -11.64
CA GLU A 179 12.33 7.63 -10.34
C GLU A 179 11.72 6.22 -10.48
N LEU A 180 10.72 6.06 -11.36
CA LEU A 180 10.10 4.76 -11.64
C LEU A 180 11.13 3.75 -12.18
N ILE A 181 11.99 4.17 -13.09
CA ILE A 181 13.09 3.35 -13.62
C ILE A 181 14.05 2.97 -12.49
N GLY A 182 14.46 3.93 -11.64
CA GLY A 182 15.34 3.71 -10.50
C GLY A 182 14.77 2.70 -9.50
N ARG A 183 13.49 2.86 -9.12
CA ARG A 183 12.78 1.90 -8.25
C ARG A 183 12.70 0.51 -8.91
N THR A 184 12.40 0.44 -10.20
CA THR A 184 12.33 -0.84 -10.94
C THR A 184 13.70 -1.52 -11.00
N ARG A 185 14.78 -0.76 -11.23
CA ARG A 185 16.16 -1.26 -11.24
C ARG A 185 16.53 -1.86 -9.90
N ARG A 186 16.20 -1.18 -8.79
CA ARG A 186 16.42 -1.70 -7.42
C ARG A 186 15.64 -2.99 -7.16
N ILE A 187 14.38 -3.08 -7.61
CA ILE A 187 13.58 -4.32 -7.51
C ILE A 187 14.17 -5.44 -8.37
N LEU A 188 14.77 -5.11 -9.51
CA LEU A 188 15.48 -6.08 -10.35
C LEU A 188 16.84 -6.48 -9.77
N SER A 189 17.52 -5.67 -8.97
CA SER A 189 18.82 -6.06 -8.39
C SER A 189 18.70 -6.73 -7.03
N GLN A 190 17.68 -6.39 -6.24
CA GLN A 190 17.53 -6.87 -4.87
C GLN A 190 17.40 -8.40 -4.77
N LYS A 191 18.05 -8.97 -3.75
CA LYS A 191 17.99 -10.38 -3.35
C LYS A 191 17.13 -10.55 -2.09
N GLN A 192 16.86 -11.80 -1.73
CA GLN A 192 16.00 -12.12 -0.59
C GLN A 192 16.55 -11.63 0.75
N LYS A 193 17.87 -11.60 0.93
CA LYS A 193 18.56 -11.26 2.19
C LYS A 193 19.13 -9.85 2.22
N ASP A 194 18.79 -9.02 1.22
CA ASP A 194 19.31 -7.65 1.17
C ASP A 194 18.68 -6.80 2.27
N ARG A 195 19.51 -5.97 2.91
CA ARG A 195 19.05 -4.93 3.84
C ARG A 195 18.38 -3.82 3.02
N ASN A 196 17.33 -3.20 3.56
CA ASN A 196 16.55 -2.16 2.89
C ASN A 196 15.99 -2.62 1.53
N LYS A 197 15.20 -3.70 1.51
CA LYS A 197 14.51 -4.18 0.31
C LYS A 197 13.30 -3.30 -0.01
N LEU A 198 13.03 -3.04 -1.29
CA LEU A 198 11.75 -2.45 -1.71
C LEU A 198 10.68 -3.54 -1.73
N TYR A 199 9.67 -3.37 -0.86
CA TYR A 199 8.54 -4.29 -0.78
C TYR A 199 7.36 -3.86 -1.66
N ALA A 200 7.19 -2.56 -1.91
CA ALA A 200 6.12 -2.01 -2.75
C ALA A 200 6.64 -0.91 -3.69
N LEU A 201 6.26 -0.98 -4.96
CA LEU A 201 6.66 0.03 -5.95
C LEU A 201 6.07 1.42 -5.68
N HIS A 202 4.82 1.45 -5.20
CA HIS A 202 4.06 2.68 -4.95
C HIS A 202 4.32 3.29 -3.57
N ALA A 203 4.99 2.57 -2.68
CA ALA A 203 5.25 2.98 -1.31
C ALA A 203 6.68 2.51 -0.90
N PRO A 204 7.73 3.24 -1.30
CA PRO A 204 9.12 2.89 -1.02
C PRO A 204 9.49 2.93 0.48
N GLU A 205 8.75 3.69 1.28
CA GLU A 205 8.91 3.84 2.74
C GLU A 205 8.47 2.61 3.54
N VAL A 206 7.97 1.58 2.85
CA VAL A 206 7.44 0.40 3.50
C VAL A 206 8.54 -0.54 3.96
N GLU A 207 8.45 -0.93 5.22
CA GLU A 207 9.40 -1.78 5.92
C GLU A 207 8.80 -3.17 6.18
N CYS A 208 9.68 -4.15 6.38
CA CYS A 208 9.34 -5.49 6.89
C CYS A 208 9.76 -5.56 8.35
N LEU A 209 8.79 -5.66 9.24
CA LEU A 209 9.02 -5.63 10.68
C LEU A 209 8.68 -7.01 11.24
N ALA A 210 9.68 -7.67 11.81
CA ALA A 210 9.50 -8.95 12.48
C ALA A 210 8.66 -8.72 13.74
N LYS A 211 7.52 -9.39 13.83
CA LYS A 211 6.73 -9.48 15.05
C LYS A 211 6.93 -10.89 15.60
N GLY A 212 7.23 -11.03 16.89
CA GLY A 212 7.39 -12.33 17.56
C GLY A 212 6.11 -13.18 17.64
N LYS A 213 5.16 -12.98 16.72
CA LYS A 213 3.88 -13.69 16.65
C LYS A 213 4.06 -14.98 15.85
N ALA A 214 3.64 -16.11 16.42
CA ALA A 214 3.83 -17.44 15.83
C ALA A 214 3.20 -17.62 14.43
N ARG A 215 2.05 -17.00 14.14
CA ARG A 215 1.31 -17.17 12.87
C ARG A 215 1.68 -16.15 11.80
N THR A 216 2.07 -14.94 12.19
CA THR A 216 2.41 -13.82 11.30
C THR A 216 3.73 -13.19 11.77
N PRO A 217 4.86 -13.83 11.45
CA PRO A 217 6.16 -13.41 11.95
C PRO A 217 6.62 -12.06 11.38
N TYR A 218 5.99 -11.58 10.30
CA TYR A 218 6.33 -10.31 9.66
C TYR A 218 5.08 -9.48 9.39
N GLU A 219 5.15 -8.20 9.71
CA GLU A 219 4.21 -7.17 9.30
C GLU A 219 4.89 -6.20 8.32
N PHE A 220 4.08 -5.67 7.41
CA PHE A 220 4.53 -5.07 6.17
C PHE A 220 3.86 -3.71 6.04
N GLY A 221 4.61 -2.64 6.33
CA GLY A 221 3.99 -1.34 6.47
C GLY A 221 4.96 -0.24 6.89
N VAL A 222 4.41 0.88 7.31
CA VAL A 222 5.18 1.99 7.85
C VAL A 222 5.09 1.93 9.37
N LYS A 223 6.21 2.12 10.05
CA LYS A 223 6.21 2.26 11.50
C LYS A 223 5.49 3.56 11.87
N VAL A 224 4.58 3.49 12.82
CA VAL A 224 3.82 4.65 13.30
C VAL A 224 3.87 4.64 14.82
N SER A 225 4.14 5.78 15.43
CA SER A 225 3.91 6.02 16.85
C SER A 225 2.50 6.60 17.03
N ILE A 226 1.77 6.08 18.00
CA ILE A 226 0.48 6.60 18.43
C ILE A 226 0.63 6.99 19.90
N THR A 227 0.20 8.21 20.22
CA THR A 227 0.23 8.75 21.56
C THR A 227 -1.19 8.88 22.08
N THR A 228 -1.48 8.23 23.20
CA THR A 228 -2.79 8.25 23.85
C THR A 228 -2.69 8.80 25.27
N THR A 229 -3.76 9.42 25.76
CA THR A 229 -3.85 9.74 27.19
C THR A 229 -3.87 8.46 28.01
N HIS A 230 -3.19 8.46 29.16
CA HIS A 230 -3.04 7.25 29.97
C HIS A 230 -4.38 6.74 30.56
N LYS A 231 -5.29 7.64 30.91
CA LYS A 231 -6.54 7.27 31.60
C LYS A 231 -7.70 7.01 30.65
N GLU A 232 -7.85 7.85 29.64
CA GLU A 232 -9.04 7.85 28.77
C GLU A 232 -8.78 7.19 27.41
N GLY A 233 -7.51 6.97 27.05
CA GLY A 233 -7.15 6.35 25.77
C GLY A 233 -7.38 7.26 24.57
N LEU A 234 -7.57 8.57 24.76
CA LEU A 234 -7.77 9.51 23.66
C LEU A 234 -6.46 9.65 22.88
N VAL A 235 -6.52 9.46 21.56
CA VAL A 235 -5.38 9.71 20.67
C VAL A 235 -5.12 11.21 20.58
N ILE A 236 -3.95 11.63 21.01
CA ILE A 236 -3.50 13.03 21.01
C ILE A 236 -2.33 13.28 20.05
N GLY A 237 -1.83 12.23 19.39
CA GLY A 237 -0.77 12.34 18.41
C GLY A 237 -0.57 11.04 17.65
N ALA A 238 -0.22 11.15 16.37
CA ALA A 238 0.23 10.03 15.56
C ALA A 238 1.30 10.51 14.57
N ARG A 239 2.45 9.81 14.51
CA ARG A 239 3.54 10.16 13.58
C ARG A 239 4.18 8.92 12.96
N SER A 240 4.64 9.03 11.73
CA SER A 240 5.48 8.01 11.08
C SER A 240 6.94 8.46 11.07
N PRO A 241 7.87 7.75 11.71
CA PRO A 241 9.29 8.12 11.72
C PRO A 241 9.97 8.01 10.34
N SER A 242 9.41 7.19 9.45
CA SER A 242 10.02 6.83 8.16
C SER A 242 9.66 7.78 7.00
N VAL A 243 8.91 8.85 7.25
CA VAL A 243 8.52 9.86 6.26
C VAL A 243 9.19 11.17 6.68
N THR A 244 10.40 11.39 6.17
CA THR A 244 11.12 12.66 6.26
C THR A 244 11.50 13.09 4.86
#